data_AF-A0A2E5Y5Q7-F1
#
_entry.id   AF-A0A2E5Y5Q7-F1
#
_cell.length_a   1.000
_cell.length_b   1.000
_cell.length_c   1.000
_cell.angle_alpha   90.00
_cell.angle_beta   90.00
_cell.angle_gamma   90.00
#
_symmetry.space_group_name_H-M   'P 1'
#
loop_
_entity.id
_entity.type
_entity.pdbx_description
1 polymer ?
#
loop_
_entity_poly.entity_id
_entity_poly.type
_entity_poly.pdbx_seq_one_letter_code
_entity_poly.pdbx_strand_id
1 'polypeptide(L)'
;MSDAEAEDIRRVLAICFRGETELDALDIERILSLDMGWLKPDEAETTVQALIKAGWLTGGQENLSPIADFSASSTPLGWFPRPQRLLNPTTYVEGSSATIETELADPQPIKTTSKPSPELKEASDDPRASTTRRLLKYIARASGLEAEEVQRRATRKQRALLHVTGWMALALVARDQGLDMESVIQALS
;
A
#
# COMPACT_ATOMS: atom_id res chain seq x y z
N MET A 1 18.10 -23.54 0.63
CA MET A 1 16.72 -23.40 1.13
C MET A 1 16.56 -22.15 2.00
N SER A 2 17.54 -21.82 2.84
CA SER A 2 17.59 -20.60 3.65
C SER A 2 17.47 -19.29 2.86
N ASP A 3 17.97 -19.25 1.62
CA ASP A 3 17.96 -18.02 0.81
C ASP A 3 16.54 -17.60 0.38
N ALA A 4 15.68 -18.58 0.09
CA ALA A 4 14.27 -18.33 -0.23
C ALA A 4 13.44 -17.94 1.00
N GLU A 5 13.87 -18.36 2.20
CA GLU A 5 13.25 -17.96 3.47
C GLU A 5 13.65 -16.54 3.84
N ALA A 6 14.94 -16.22 3.69
CA ALA A 6 15.46 -14.88 3.86
C ALA A 6 14.79 -13.89 2.88
N GLU A 7 14.61 -14.27 1.63
CA GLU A 7 13.93 -13.44 0.63
C GLU A 7 12.47 -13.16 0.97
N ASP A 8 11.74 -14.13 1.52
CA ASP A 8 10.37 -13.91 2.00
C ASP A 8 10.34 -12.90 3.15
N ILE A 9 11.30 -12.97 4.08
CA ILE A 9 11.41 -12.01 5.19
C ILE A 9 11.74 -10.61 4.66
N ARG A 10 12.68 -10.49 3.70
CA ARG A 10 13.01 -9.21 3.04
C ARG A 10 11.78 -8.57 2.42
N ARG A 11 10.98 -9.36 1.69
CA ARG A 11 9.74 -8.90 1.06
C ARG A 11 8.71 -8.40 2.06
N VAL A 12 8.54 -9.13 3.17
CA VAL A 12 7.65 -8.69 4.26
C VAL A 12 8.12 -7.35 4.83
N LEU A 13 9.40 -7.24 5.18
CA LEU A 13 9.96 -6.01 5.72
C LEU A 13 9.90 -4.85 4.73
N ALA A 14 10.15 -5.09 3.45
CA ALA A 14 10.01 -4.08 2.40
C ALA A 14 8.58 -3.54 2.26
N ILE A 15 7.58 -4.41 2.51
CA ILE A 15 6.17 -4.01 2.52
C ILE A 15 5.84 -3.24 3.80
N CYS A 16 6.30 -3.70 4.96
CA CYS A 16 6.05 -3.03 6.24
C CYS A 16 6.64 -1.61 6.27
N PHE A 17 7.90 -1.45 5.85
CA PHE A 17 8.63 -0.18 5.88
C PHE A 17 8.47 0.62 4.57
N ARG A 18 7.35 0.44 3.85
CA ARG A 18 7.16 1.10 2.56
C ARG A 18 6.93 2.61 2.74
N GLY A 19 8.01 3.38 2.64
CA GLY A 19 7.99 4.84 2.77
C GLY A 19 8.24 5.35 4.19
N GLU A 20 8.51 4.45 5.14
CA GLU A 20 8.83 4.77 6.53
C GLU A 20 10.20 4.15 6.87
N THR A 21 11.03 4.86 7.65
CA THR A 21 12.35 4.36 8.06
C THR A 21 12.31 3.60 9.38
N GLU A 22 11.36 3.94 10.25
CA GLU A 22 11.19 3.41 11.59
C GLU A 22 9.69 3.21 11.87
N LEU A 23 9.35 2.15 12.61
CA LEU A 23 7.98 1.82 12.99
C LEU A 23 7.96 1.31 14.43
N ASP A 24 6.86 1.56 15.13
CA ASP A 24 6.60 0.92 16.43
C ASP A 24 6.29 -0.58 16.23
N ALA A 25 6.64 -1.39 17.22
CA ALA A 25 6.34 -2.82 17.26
C ALA A 25 4.84 -3.07 17.07
N LEU A 26 3.99 -2.26 17.71
CA LEU A 26 2.54 -2.36 17.59
C LEU A 26 2.05 -2.08 16.16
N ASP A 27 2.70 -1.16 15.45
CA ASP A 27 2.37 -0.88 14.05
C ASP A 27 2.78 -2.02 13.13
N ILE A 28 3.95 -2.64 13.37
CA ILE A 28 4.36 -3.83 12.61
C ILE A 28 3.39 -4.98 12.87
N GLU A 29 2.99 -5.22 14.11
CA GLU A 29 1.99 -6.23 14.48
C GLU A 29 0.64 -5.98 13.80
N ARG A 30 0.18 -4.73 13.80
CA ARG A 30 -1.05 -4.28 13.12
C ARG A 30 -0.97 -4.52 11.62
N ILE A 31 0.16 -4.19 10.99
CA ILE A 31 0.36 -4.40 9.54
C ILE A 31 0.30 -5.90 9.21
N LEU A 32 1.01 -6.73 9.98
CA LEU A 32 1.09 -8.17 9.73
C LEU A 32 -0.25 -8.88 9.95
N SER A 33 -1.02 -8.47 10.96
CA SER A 33 -2.25 -9.15 11.36
C SER A 33 -3.54 -8.58 10.80
N LEU A 34 -3.67 -7.24 10.72
CA LEU A 34 -4.90 -6.57 10.36
C LEU A 34 -4.87 -6.04 8.92
N ASP A 35 -3.82 -5.30 8.56
CA ASP A 35 -3.78 -4.66 7.24
C ASP A 35 -3.56 -5.70 6.13
N MET A 36 -2.61 -6.61 6.34
CA MET A 36 -2.24 -7.64 5.37
C MET A 36 -2.93 -8.99 5.63
N GLY A 37 -3.40 -9.23 6.85
CA GLY A 37 -4.06 -10.49 7.23
C GLY A 37 -3.16 -11.72 7.08
N TRP A 38 -1.84 -11.55 7.25
CA TRP A 38 -0.87 -12.63 7.07
C TRP A 38 -0.75 -13.53 8.29
N LEU A 39 -0.93 -12.95 9.48
CA LEU A 39 -0.80 -13.61 10.77
C LEU A 39 -2.02 -13.31 11.64
N LYS A 40 -2.24 -14.12 12.67
CA LYS A 40 -3.15 -13.73 13.75
C LYS A 40 -2.47 -12.71 14.69
N PRO A 41 -3.23 -11.94 15.50
CA PRO A 41 -2.65 -10.95 16.42
C PRO A 41 -1.60 -11.52 17.38
N ASP A 42 -1.84 -12.71 17.95
CA ASP A 42 -0.91 -13.43 18.83
C ASP A 42 0.36 -13.90 18.11
N GLU A 43 0.19 -14.35 16.86
CA GLU A 43 1.30 -14.77 15.99
C GLU A 43 2.15 -13.57 15.52
N ALA A 44 1.54 -12.39 15.36
CA ALA A 44 2.21 -11.18 14.93
C ALA A 44 3.16 -10.64 16.00
N GLU A 45 2.72 -10.57 17.27
CA GLU A 45 3.58 -10.20 18.40
C GLU A 45 4.79 -11.14 18.49
N THR A 46 4.53 -12.45 18.41
CA THR A 46 5.58 -13.48 18.44
C THR A 46 6.57 -13.31 17.29
N THR A 47 6.07 -12.97 16.09
CA THR A 47 6.89 -12.74 14.90
C THR A 47 7.81 -11.54 15.06
N VAL A 48 7.31 -10.41 15.55
CA VAL A 48 8.15 -9.20 15.75
C VAL A 48 9.29 -9.50 16.72
N GLN A 49 8.99 -10.17 17.84
CA GLN A 49 10.03 -10.59 18.78
C GLN A 49 11.02 -11.57 18.17
N ALA A 50 10.56 -12.50 17.32
CA ALA A 50 11.43 -13.44 16.63
C ALA A 50 12.34 -12.75 15.61
N LEU A 51 11.84 -11.76 14.86
CA LEU A 51 12.60 -10.97 13.90
C LEU A 51 13.69 -10.12 14.58
N ILE A 52 13.39 -9.53 15.74
CA ILE A 52 14.39 -8.82 16.57
C ILE A 52 15.47 -9.81 17.02
N LYS A 53 15.07 -10.96 17.58
CA LYS A 53 16.02 -12.00 18.05
C LYS A 53 16.90 -12.56 16.93
N ALA A 54 16.35 -12.71 15.73
CA ALA A 54 17.08 -13.19 14.57
C ALA A 54 17.94 -12.12 13.88
N GLY A 55 17.88 -10.86 14.34
CA GLY A 55 18.72 -9.77 13.85
C GLY A 55 18.21 -9.09 12.57
N TRP A 56 16.93 -9.24 12.24
CA TRP A 56 16.32 -8.56 11.09
C TRP A 56 15.88 -7.14 11.39
N LEU A 57 15.46 -6.90 12.64
CA LEU A 57 15.03 -5.62 13.16
C LEU A 57 15.99 -5.16 14.27
N THR A 58 16.30 -3.88 14.27
CA THR A 58 17.13 -3.21 15.28
C THR A 58 16.41 -1.99 15.85
N GLY A 59 16.71 -1.64 17.10
CA GLY A 59 16.11 -0.49 17.77
C GLY A 59 15.34 -0.86 19.04
N GLY A 60 14.61 0.11 19.58
CA GLY A 60 13.67 -0.08 20.68
C GLY A 60 12.27 -0.41 20.16
N GLN A 61 11.36 -0.80 21.06
CA GLN A 61 9.99 -1.18 20.68
C GLN A 61 9.27 -0.08 19.89
N GLU A 62 9.45 1.19 20.29
CA GLU A 62 8.79 2.34 19.66
C GLU A 62 9.49 2.85 18.38
N ASN A 63 10.65 2.30 18.01
CA ASN A 63 11.46 2.76 16.88
C ASN A 63 12.27 1.63 16.24
N LEU A 64 11.59 0.57 15.81
CA LEU A 64 12.22 -0.53 15.10
C LEU A 64 12.54 -0.11 13.67
N SER A 65 13.77 -0.39 13.24
CA SER A 65 14.23 -0.24 11.87
C SER A 65 14.76 -1.57 11.33
N PRO A 66 14.60 -1.84 10.02
CA PRO A 66 15.25 -2.98 9.40
C PRO A 66 16.76 -2.79 9.37
N ILE A 67 17.51 -3.87 9.56
CA ILE A 67 18.99 -3.85 9.57
C ILE A 67 19.58 -3.37 8.22
N ALA A 68 18.85 -3.56 7.12
CA ALA A 68 19.25 -3.15 5.78
C ALA A 68 18.04 -2.65 5.00
N ASP A 69 18.30 -1.95 3.89
CA ASP A 69 17.26 -1.55 2.97
C ASP A 69 16.80 -2.73 2.12
N PHE A 70 15.54 -3.15 2.31
CA PHE A 70 14.92 -4.25 1.58
C PHE A 70 13.99 -3.78 0.46
N SER A 71 13.89 -2.47 0.19
CA SER A 71 12.98 -1.87 -0.79
C SER A 71 13.19 -2.39 -2.22
N ALA A 72 14.38 -2.90 -2.54
CA ALA A 72 14.71 -3.52 -3.82
C ALA A 72 14.12 -4.92 -4.02
N SER A 73 13.59 -5.57 -2.97
CA SER A 73 13.02 -6.91 -3.09
C SER A 73 11.71 -6.87 -3.91
N SER A 74 11.68 -7.66 -4.99
CA SER A 74 10.52 -7.72 -5.89
C SER A 74 9.50 -8.75 -5.37
N THR A 75 8.28 -8.30 -5.09
CA THR A 75 7.16 -9.14 -4.67
C THR A 75 6.27 -9.45 -5.88
N PRO A 76 6.13 -10.72 -6.29
CA PRO A 76 5.25 -11.07 -7.40
C PRO A 76 3.79 -10.77 -7.06
N LEU A 77 2.98 -10.50 -8.10
CA LEU A 77 1.55 -10.24 -7.91
C LEU A 77 0.86 -11.48 -7.32
N GLY A 78 0.07 -11.28 -6.27
CA GLY A 78 -0.62 -12.38 -5.58
C GLY A 78 0.28 -13.21 -4.65
N TRP A 79 1.51 -12.75 -4.40
CA TRP A 79 2.39 -13.38 -3.42
C TRP A 79 1.87 -13.20 -1.99
N PHE A 80 2.07 -14.23 -1.17
CA PHE A 80 1.71 -14.26 0.24
C PHE A 80 2.83 -14.95 1.03
N PRO A 81 3.27 -14.39 2.17
CA PRO A 81 4.34 -14.98 2.96
C PRO A 81 3.88 -16.28 3.62
N ARG A 82 4.81 -17.22 3.84
CA ARG A 82 4.49 -18.41 4.64
C ARG A 82 4.58 -18.05 6.13
N PRO A 83 3.49 -18.14 6.92
CA PRO A 83 3.51 -17.75 8.34
C PRO A 83 4.61 -18.39 9.16
N GLN A 84 4.89 -19.68 8.92
CA GLN A 84 5.96 -20.41 9.61
C GLN A 84 7.36 -19.80 9.44
N ARG A 85 7.63 -19.12 8.31
CA ARG A 85 8.92 -18.46 8.03
C ARG A 85 9.08 -17.16 8.82
N LEU A 86 7.98 -16.52 9.18
CA LEU A 86 7.96 -15.31 10.00
C LEU A 86 8.04 -15.64 11.49
N LEU A 87 7.35 -16.71 11.92
CA LEU A 87 7.39 -17.19 13.30
C LEU A 87 8.74 -17.77 13.70
N ASN A 88 9.43 -18.43 12.76
CA ASN A 88 10.76 -19.00 12.97
C ASN A 88 11.72 -18.45 11.89
N PRO A 89 12.11 -17.16 11.98
CA PRO A 89 12.95 -16.54 10.99
C PRO A 89 14.36 -17.11 11.04
N THR A 90 14.98 -17.25 9.87
CA THR A 90 16.40 -17.57 9.76
C THR A 90 17.23 -16.41 10.34
N THR A 91 18.40 -16.70 10.91
CA THR A 91 19.29 -15.63 11.38
C THR A 91 19.76 -14.76 10.22
N TYR A 92 19.73 -13.45 10.41
CA TYR A 92 20.24 -12.52 9.42
C TYR A 92 21.75 -12.69 9.25
N VAL A 93 22.20 -12.85 8.01
CA VAL A 93 23.62 -12.88 7.64
C VAL A 93 23.85 -11.81 6.59
N GLU A 94 24.65 -10.82 6.95
CA GLU A 94 25.05 -9.71 6.10
C GLU A 94 25.82 -10.27 4.88
N GLY A 95 25.32 -10.03 3.66
CA GLY A 95 25.92 -10.54 2.42
C GLY A 95 25.09 -11.53 1.60
N SER A 96 23.90 -11.94 2.06
CA SER A 96 22.91 -12.65 1.23
C SER A 96 22.08 -11.65 0.40
N SER A 97 22.75 -10.76 -0.34
CA SER A 97 22.14 -10.09 -1.48
C SER A 97 22.55 -10.91 -2.68
N ALA A 98 21.71 -11.86 -3.08
CA ALA A 98 21.91 -12.50 -4.37
C ALA A 98 21.88 -11.40 -5.43
N THR A 99 23.04 -11.13 -6.02
CA THR A 99 23.21 -10.34 -7.23
C THR A 99 22.16 -10.80 -8.22
N ILE A 100 21.16 -9.96 -8.49
CA ILE A 100 20.29 -10.17 -9.64
C ILE A 100 21.16 -9.88 -10.85
N GLU A 101 21.74 -10.93 -11.42
CA GLU A 101 22.34 -10.90 -12.75
C GLU A 101 21.29 -10.34 -13.71
N THR A 102 21.56 -9.12 -14.16
CA THR A 102 20.80 -8.46 -15.22
C THR A 102 21.19 -9.15 -16.52
N GLU A 103 20.50 -10.23 -16.86
CA GLU A 103 20.56 -10.77 -18.22
C GLU A 103 19.72 -9.84 -19.12
N LEU A 104 20.46 -8.97 -19.82
CA LEU A 104 20.00 -8.08 -20.87
C LEU A 104 19.31 -8.90 -21.97
N ALA A 105 17.98 -8.87 -21.99
CA ALA A 105 17.19 -9.24 -23.16
C ALA A 105 16.80 -7.97 -23.93
N ASP A 106 17.27 -7.94 -25.18
CA ASP A 106 17.13 -6.92 -26.22
C ASP A 106 15.68 -6.39 -26.42
N PRO A 107 15.49 -5.11 -26.86
CA PRO A 107 14.20 -4.45 -26.87
C PRO A 107 13.39 -4.85 -28.12
N GLN A 108 12.26 -5.52 -27.91
CA GLN A 108 11.22 -5.66 -28.94
C GLN A 108 10.10 -4.63 -28.75
N PRO A 109 9.51 -4.14 -29.85
CA PRO A 109 8.83 -2.86 -29.89
C PRO A 109 7.49 -2.87 -29.17
N ILE A 110 7.27 -1.77 -28.46
CA ILE A 110 6.09 -1.42 -27.68
C ILE A 110 4.86 -1.46 -28.59
N LYS A 111 4.01 -2.49 -28.43
CA LYS A 111 2.62 -2.43 -28.86
C LYS A 111 1.80 -1.86 -27.71
N THR A 112 1.34 -0.63 -27.93
CA THR A 112 0.34 0.10 -27.15
C THR A 112 -0.88 -0.77 -26.87
N THR A 113 -1.03 -1.22 -25.63
CA THR A 113 -2.32 -1.66 -25.10
C THR A 113 -2.73 -0.66 -24.02
N SER A 114 -3.85 0.01 -24.29
CA SER A 114 -4.51 0.95 -23.40
C SER A 114 -4.74 0.30 -22.04
N LYS A 115 -4.02 0.77 -21.02
CA LYS A 115 -4.30 0.42 -19.62
C LYS A 115 -5.73 0.87 -19.30
N PRO A 116 -6.51 0.07 -18.55
CA PRO A 116 -7.81 0.51 -18.06
C PRO A 116 -7.58 1.67 -17.08
N SER A 117 -8.23 2.80 -17.33
CA SER A 117 -8.25 3.92 -16.39
C SER A 117 -8.74 3.44 -15.02
N PRO A 118 -8.12 3.88 -13.91
CA PRO A 118 -8.55 3.52 -12.58
C PRO A 118 -9.90 4.18 -12.27
N GLU A 119 -11.00 3.49 -12.56
CA GLU A 119 -12.34 3.92 -12.21
C GLU A 119 -12.55 3.88 -10.68
N LEU A 120 -13.22 4.91 -10.15
CA LEU A 120 -13.75 4.93 -8.79
C LEU A 120 -14.64 3.71 -8.60
N LYS A 121 -14.47 3.00 -7.48
CA LYS A 121 -15.39 1.92 -7.12
C LYS A 121 -16.71 2.55 -6.65
N GLU A 122 -17.74 2.48 -7.48
CA GLU A 122 -19.12 2.76 -7.08
C GLU A 122 -19.58 1.62 -6.15
N ALA A 123 -19.79 1.91 -4.86
CA ALA A 123 -20.39 0.95 -3.95
C ALA A 123 -21.86 0.76 -4.36
N SER A 124 -22.27 -0.48 -4.67
CA SER A 124 -23.60 -0.78 -5.23
C SER A 124 -24.76 -0.52 -4.27
N ASP A 125 -24.48 -0.27 -2.99
CA ASP A 125 -25.46 -0.14 -1.91
C ASP A 125 -25.58 1.29 -1.35
N ASP A 126 -24.89 2.26 -1.96
CA ASP A 126 -24.88 3.65 -1.48
C ASP A 126 -25.95 4.50 -2.20
N PRO A 127 -26.98 5.04 -1.51
CA PRO A 127 -28.00 5.90 -2.13
C PRO A 127 -27.41 7.14 -2.80
N ARG A 128 -26.18 7.54 -2.42
CA ARG A 128 -25.47 8.69 -3.02
C ARG A 128 -24.58 8.32 -4.20
N ALA A 129 -24.47 7.03 -4.57
CA ALA A 129 -23.66 6.60 -5.72
C ALA A 129 -24.08 7.27 -7.03
N SER A 130 -25.39 7.50 -7.23
CA SER A 130 -25.94 8.21 -8.39
C SER A 130 -25.44 9.65 -8.53
N THR A 131 -25.15 10.32 -7.41
CA THR A 131 -24.71 11.73 -7.36
C THR A 131 -23.21 11.90 -7.64
N THR A 132 -22.43 10.82 -7.56
CA THR A 132 -20.97 10.80 -7.76
C THR A 132 -20.54 11.42 -9.10
N ARG A 133 -21.27 11.13 -10.19
CA ARG A 133 -20.95 11.66 -11.53
C ARG A 133 -21.21 13.16 -11.65
N ARG A 134 -22.24 13.66 -10.96
CA ARG A 134 -22.57 15.10 -10.93
C ARG A 134 -21.51 15.86 -10.14
N LEU A 135 -21.11 15.31 -9.00
CA LEU A 135 -20.05 15.89 -8.17
C LEU A 135 -18.71 15.93 -8.90
N LEU A 136 -18.34 14.85 -9.60
CA LEU A 136 -17.11 14.81 -10.39
C LEU A 136 -17.05 15.91 -11.45
N LYS A 137 -18.13 16.10 -12.22
CA LYS A 137 -18.22 17.16 -13.24
C LYS A 137 -18.16 18.55 -12.61
N TYR A 138 -18.81 18.74 -11.45
CA TYR A 138 -18.76 20.00 -10.72
C TYR A 138 -17.33 20.34 -10.29
N ILE A 139 -16.62 19.39 -9.66
CA ILE A 139 -15.25 19.60 -9.20
C ILE A 139 -14.32 19.87 -10.38
N ALA A 140 -14.42 19.12 -11.47
CA ALA A 140 -13.62 19.35 -12.68
C ALA A 140 -13.78 20.79 -13.19
N ARG A 141 -15.04 21.26 -13.28
CA ARG A 141 -15.33 22.63 -13.71
C ARG A 141 -14.84 23.70 -12.73
N ALA A 142 -15.04 23.49 -11.44
CA ALA A 142 -14.74 24.47 -10.41
C ALA A 142 -13.24 24.56 -10.08
N SER A 143 -12.52 23.45 -10.17
CA SER A 143 -11.06 23.39 -9.93
C SER A 143 -10.22 23.65 -11.18
N GLY A 144 -10.84 23.68 -12.36
CA GLY A 144 -10.11 23.80 -13.64
C GLY A 144 -9.32 22.53 -14.02
N LEU A 145 -9.53 21.41 -13.32
CA LEU A 145 -8.92 20.13 -13.63
C LEU A 145 -9.74 19.33 -14.65
N GLU A 146 -9.08 18.51 -15.44
CA GLU A 146 -9.77 17.53 -16.26
C GLU A 146 -10.51 16.50 -15.38
N ALA A 147 -11.65 16.04 -15.86
CA ALA A 147 -12.48 15.06 -15.18
C ALA A 147 -11.71 13.77 -14.86
N GLU A 148 -10.82 13.34 -15.75
CA GLU A 148 -9.95 12.18 -15.56
C GLU A 148 -8.93 12.39 -14.43
N GLU A 149 -8.40 13.60 -14.30
CA GLU A 149 -7.46 13.95 -13.23
C GLU A 149 -8.16 13.99 -11.86
N VAL A 150 -9.38 14.55 -11.80
CA VAL A 150 -10.23 14.50 -10.60
C VAL A 150 -10.54 13.06 -10.22
N GLN A 151 -10.92 12.23 -11.19
CA GLN A 151 -11.18 10.80 -10.99
C GLN A 151 -9.95 10.09 -10.44
N ARG A 152 -8.78 10.29 -11.04
CA ARG A 152 -7.52 9.67 -10.62
C ARG A 152 -7.14 10.06 -9.19
N ARG A 153 -7.30 11.33 -8.81
CA ARG A 153 -7.06 11.81 -7.43
C ARG A 153 -8.04 11.21 -6.45
N ALA A 154 -9.32 11.15 -6.82
CA ALA A 154 -10.35 10.55 -5.99
C ALA A 154 -10.10 9.04 -5.79
N THR A 155 -9.74 8.30 -6.84
CA THR A 155 -9.40 6.87 -6.75
C THR A 155 -8.16 6.64 -5.87
N ARG A 156 -7.15 7.53 -5.93
CA ARG A 156 -5.99 7.46 -5.01
C ARG A 156 -6.42 7.65 -3.55
N LYS A 157 -7.26 8.66 -3.27
CA LYS A 157 -7.80 8.88 -1.91
C LYS A 157 -8.66 7.70 -1.45
N GLN A 158 -9.50 7.16 -2.31
CA GLN A 158 -10.34 6.00 -2.00
C GLN A 158 -9.51 4.77 -1.65
N ARG A 159 -8.36 4.57 -2.32
CA ARG A 159 -7.43 3.46 -2.00
C ARG A 159 -6.65 3.70 -0.71
N ALA A 160 -6.21 4.94 -0.47
CA ALA A 160 -5.47 5.28 0.74
C ALA A 160 -6.35 5.23 2.00
N LEU A 161 -7.64 5.56 1.86
CA LEU A 161 -8.58 5.69 2.96
C LEU A 161 -9.58 4.53 2.98
N LEU A 162 -9.09 3.28 2.96
CA LEU A 162 -9.78 1.96 2.98
C LEU A 162 -11.33 1.92 3.01
N HIS A 163 -12.00 2.62 3.92
CA HIS A 163 -13.47 2.64 4.11
C HIS A 163 -14.19 3.87 3.53
N VAL A 164 -13.54 4.68 2.70
CA VAL A 164 -14.11 5.90 2.12
C VAL A 164 -14.93 5.58 0.86
N THR A 165 -16.15 6.11 0.80
CA THR A 165 -17.04 6.01 -0.36
C THR A 165 -16.57 6.92 -1.51
N GLY A 166 -16.93 6.60 -2.75
CA GLY A 166 -16.48 7.36 -3.92
C GLY A 166 -16.85 8.86 -3.88
N TRP A 167 -18.05 9.19 -3.38
CA TRP A 167 -18.49 10.58 -3.24
C TRP A 167 -17.69 11.33 -2.16
N MET A 168 -17.32 10.66 -1.06
CA MET A 168 -16.49 11.24 -0.02
C MET A 168 -15.06 11.45 -0.51
N ALA A 169 -14.52 10.51 -1.30
CA ALA A 169 -13.22 10.68 -1.94
C ALA A 169 -13.20 11.91 -2.87
N LEU A 170 -14.28 12.15 -3.63
CA LEU A 170 -14.44 13.36 -4.44
C LEU A 170 -14.55 14.63 -3.58
N ALA A 171 -15.31 14.60 -2.49
CA ALA A 171 -15.41 15.74 -1.56
C ALA A 171 -14.04 16.11 -0.95
N LEU A 172 -13.21 15.12 -0.64
CA LEU A 172 -11.84 15.34 -0.18
C LEU A 172 -10.94 15.94 -1.28
N VAL A 173 -11.13 15.57 -2.55
CA VAL A 173 -10.43 16.23 -3.66
C VAL A 173 -10.88 17.70 -3.78
N ALA A 174 -12.17 17.97 -3.65
CA ALA A 174 -12.70 19.34 -3.69
C ALA A 174 -12.06 20.23 -2.62
N ARG A 175 -11.97 19.71 -1.39
CA ARG A 175 -11.30 20.39 -0.27
C ARG A 175 -9.83 20.68 -0.56
N ASP A 176 -9.09 19.71 -1.11
CA ASP A 176 -7.68 19.90 -1.49
C ASP A 176 -7.49 20.97 -2.59
N GLN A 177 -8.50 21.17 -3.46
CA GLN A 177 -8.48 22.22 -4.49
C GLN A 177 -8.95 23.59 -3.96
N GLY A 178 -9.24 23.70 -2.66
CA GLY A 178 -9.71 24.95 -2.06
C GLY A 178 -11.13 25.34 -2.49
N LEU A 179 -11.95 24.38 -2.93
CA LEU A 179 -13.34 24.62 -3.25
C LEU A 179 -14.15 24.83 -1.97
N ASP A 180 -15.15 25.72 -2.04
CA ASP A 180 -16.10 25.93 -0.95
C ASP A 180 -16.92 24.65 -0.69
N MET A 181 -16.97 24.24 0.57
CA MET A 181 -17.62 22.99 0.95
C MET A 181 -19.14 23.11 0.98
N GLU A 182 -19.71 24.30 1.20
CA GLU A 182 -21.16 24.49 1.15
C GLU A 182 -21.69 24.22 -0.26
N SER A 183 -21.02 24.76 -1.27
CA SER A 183 -21.35 24.51 -2.68
C SER A 183 -21.09 23.07 -3.12
N VAL A 184 -20.09 22.38 -2.58
CA VAL A 184 -19.87 20.94 -2.78
C VAL A 184 -21.01 20.10 -2.18
N ILE A 185 -21.48 20.45 -0.97
CA ILE A 185 -22.61 19.78 -0.32
C ILE A 185 -23.90 20.03 -1.09
N GLN A 186 -24.10 21.24 -1.62
CA GLN A 186 -25.25 21.56 -2.47
C GLN A 186 -25.25 20.75 -3.77
N ALA A 187 -24.08 20.43 -4.32
CA ALA A 187 -23.96 19.54 -5.48
C ALA A 187 -24.30 18.06 -5.17
N LEU A 188 -24.29 17.69 -3.88
CA LEU A 188 -24.66 16.37 -3.34
C LEU A 188 -26.14 16.26 -2.92
N SER A 189 -26.91 17.34 -3.08
CA SER A 189 -28.36 17.40 -2.87
C SER A 189 -29.14 17.35 -4.19
#